data_AF-A0A937UHW9-F1
#
_entry.id   AF-A0A937UHW9-F1
#
_cell.length_a   1.000
_cell.length_b   1.000
_cell.length_c   1.000
_cell.angle_alpha   90.00
_cell.angle_beta   90.00
_cell.angle_gamma   90.00
#
_symmetry.space_group_name_H-M   'P 1'
#
loop_
_entity.id
_entity.type
_entity.pdbx_description
1 polymer ?
#
loop_
_entity_poly.entity_id
_entity_poly.type
_entity_poly.pdbx_seq_one_letter_code
_entity_poly.pdbx_strand_id
1 'polypeptide(L)'
;MAPFRQDELITLSDALDIAEDATGNHFKFSNGQWKKYGYDVKTLSSLDQGEINSCALAVLSKGMRVLNDFESKTKGRDFYFICLQDHLILRALKRDGDLGLLPLLVYIFTHELVHIVRFCNFFQRFDVTDKERVEEEEVVHSTTYDILKKFSLSKLDYVLDAYQGHRICEIAV
;
A
#
# COMPACT_ATOMS: atom_id res chain seq x y z
N MET A 1 -12.73 -9.09 14.91
CA MET A 1 -12.38 -8.44 13.62
C MET A 1 -12.39 -9.53 12.56
N ALA A 2 -12.90 -9.25 11.35
CA ALA A 2 -13.01 -10.27 10.30
C ALA A 2 -11.78 -10.19 9.37
N PRO A 3 -11.00 -11.28 9.20
CA PRO A 3 -9.93 -11.35 8.22
C PRO A 3 -10.50 -11.65 6.83
N PHE A 4 -9.68 -11.44 5.79
CA PHE A 4 -10.04 -11.83 4.43
C PHE A 4 -10.22 -13.35 4.29
N ARG A 5 -11.20 -13.71 3.47
CA ARG A 5 -11.49 -15.08 3.03
C ARG A 5 -10.65 -15.44 1.81
N GLN A 6 -10.64 -16.71 1.43
CA GLN A 6 -9.80 -17.21 0.33
C GLN A 6 -10.07 -16.49 -1.01
N ASP A 7 -11.32 -16.19 -1.31
CA ASP A 7 -11.75 -15.43 -2.49
C ASP A 7 -11.27 -13.97 -2.46
N GLU A 8 -11.28 -13.36 -1.29
CA GLU A 8 -10.78 -11.99 -1.07
C GLU A 8 -9.25 -11.94 -1.16
N LEU A 9 -8.56 -13.01 -0.72
CA LEU A 9 -7.10 -13.15 -0.87
C LEU A 9 -6.67 -13.34 -2.33
N ILE A 10 -7.46 -14.02 -3.16
CA ILE A 10 -7.21 -14.11 -4.61
C ILE A 10 -7.34 -12.71 -5.22
N THR A 11 -8.40 -11.99 -4.89
CA THR A 11 -8.62 -10.61 -5.35
C THR A 11 -7.50 -9.67 -4.90
N LEU A 12 -6.97 -9.88 -3.70
CA LEU A 12 -5.82 -9.16 -3.17
C LEU A 12 -4.56 -9.40 -4.00
N SER A 13 -4.28 -10.66 -4.36
CA SER A 13 -3.14 -10.98 -5.23
C SER A 13 -3.28 -10.29 -6.59
N ASP A 14 -4.46 -10.38 -7.21
CA ASP A 14 -4.73 -9.72 -8.50
C ASP A 14 -4.58 -8.19 -8.39
N ALA A 15 -5.07 -7.60 -7.30
CA ALA A 15 -4.96 -6.17 -7.04
C ALA A 15 -3.51 -5.72 -6.88
N LEU A 16 -2.69 -6.52 -6.19
CA LEU A 16 -1.28 -6.25 -5.98
C LEU A 16 -0.52 -6.29 -7.31
N ASP A 17 -0.74 -7.33 -8.13
CA ASP A 17 -0.12 -7.44 -9.46
C ASP A 17 -0.45 -6.25 -10.36
N ILE A 18 -1.72 -5.80 -10.36
CA ILE A 18 -2.15 -4.61 -11.10
C ILE A 18 -1.46 -3.35 -10.58
N ALA A 19 -1.39 -3.17 -9.25
CA ALA A 19 -0.78 -2.00 -8.64
C ALA A 19 0.73 -1.93 -8.87
N GLU A 20 1.42 -3.07 -8.82
CA GLU A 20 2.84 -3.20 -9.16
C GLU A 20 3.12 -2.82 -10.62
N ASP A 21 2.32 -3.31 -11.56
CA ASP A 21 2.45 -2.97 -12.98
C ASP A 21 2.16 -1.48 -13.22
N ALA A 22 1.06 -0.97 -12.67
CA ALA A 22 0.65 0.43 -12.80
C ALA A 22 1.73 1.39 -12.27
N THR A 23 2.21 1.13 -11.06
CA THR A 23 3.23 1.95 -10.40
C THR A 23 4.59 1.77 -11.08
N GLY A 24 4.92 0.56 -11.51
CA GLY A 24 6.17 0.24 -12.21
C GLY A 24 6.26 0.97 -13.54
N ASN A 25 5.17 0.96 -14.32
CA ASN A 25 5.07 1.69 -15.59
C ASN A 25 5.23 3.20 -15.40
N HIS A 26 4.70 3.77 -14.32
CA HIS A 26 4.84 5.20 -14.03
C HIS A 26 6.29 5.59 -13.71
N PHE A 27 6.95 4.85 -12.82
CA PHE A 27 8.34 5.13 -12.42
C PHE A 27 9.38 4.49 -13.35
N LYS A 28 8.94 3.84 -14.44
CA LYS A 28 9.78 3.13 -15.43
C LYS A 28 10.62 2.01 -14.81
N PHE A 29 10.04 1.29 -13.86
CA PHE A 29 10.60 0.07 -13.30
C PHE A 29 10.20 -1.14 -14.16
N SER A 30 11.17 -1.98 -14.50
CA SER A 30 10.93 -3.34 -14.96
C SER A 30 10.41 -4.21 -13.81
N ASN A 31 9.60 -5.23 -14.08
CA ASN A 31 8.99 -6.11 -13.05
C ASN A 31 10.02 -6.70 -12.06
N GLY A 32 11.29 -6.85 -12.45
CA GLY A 32 12.37 -7.32 -11.57
C GLY A 32 12.91 -6.27 -10.58
N GLN A 33 12.59 -4.99 -10.76
CA GLN A 33 13.04 -3.90 -9.89
C GLN A 33 12.20 -3.77 -8.63
N TRP A 34 10.95 -4.23 -8.59
CA TRP A 34 10.13 -4.28 -7.36
C TRP A 34 10.78 -5.13 -6.27
N LYS A 35 11.42 -6.25 -6.65
CA LYS A 35 12.25 -7.06 -5.75
C LYS A 35 13.41 -6.28 -5.10
N LYS A 36 13.81 -5.13 -5.66
CA LYS A 36 14.86 -4.27 -5.09
C LYS A 36 14.35 -3.32 -4.02
N TYR A 37 13.05 -2.98 -4.04
CA TYR A 37 12.39 -2.09 -3.09
C TYR A 37 12.00 -2.79 -1.78
N GLY A 38 12.03 -4.13 -1.76
CA GLY A 38 12.00 -4.93 -0.53
C GLY A 38 10.76 -4.69 0.33
N TYR A 39 9.59 -5.14 -0.13
CA TYR A 39 8.38 -5.13 0.69
C TYR A 39 7.68 -6.49 0.73
N ASP A 40 6.77 -6.61 1.68
CA ASP A 40 5.82 -7.72 1.79
C ASP A 40 4.44 -7.19 2.20
N VAL A 41 3.41 -7.99 1.97
CA VAL A 41 2.03 -7.65 2.36
C VAL A 41 1.60 -8.54 3.53
N LYS A 42 1.10 -7.92 4.59
CA LYS A 42 0.46 -8.62 5.72
C LYS A 42 -1.03 -8.30 5.73
N THR A 43 -1.84 -9.33 5.83
CA THR A 43 -3.29 -9.22 6.10
C THR A 43 -3.55 -9.40 7.60
N LEU A 44 -4.77 -9.11 8.03
CA LEU A 44 -5.16 -9.18 9.45
C LEU A 44 -4.83 -10.52 10.13
N SER A 45 -4.80 -11.64 9.39
CA SER A 45 -4.41 -12.95 9.93
C SER A 45 -2.94 -13.04 10.39
N SER A 46 -2.10 -12.14 9.88
CA SER A 46 -0.65 -12.13 10.08
C SER A 46 -0.16 -10.85 10.77
N LEU A 47 -1.07 -9.97 11.22
CA LEU A 47 -0.74 -8.74 11.94
C LEU A 47 -0.59 -8.99 13.44
N ASP A 48 0.42 -8.35 14.02
CA ASP A 48 0.56 -8.26 15.47
C ASP A 48 -0.41 -7.22 16.06
N GLN A 49 -0.73 -7.31 17.35
CA GLN A 49 -1.67 -6.38 17.99
C GLN A 49 -1.24 -4.90 17.91
N GLY A 50 0.06 -4.61 17.80
CA GLY A 50 0.58 -3.26 17.62
C GLY A 50 0.50 -2.74 16.18
N GLU A 51 0.29 -3.61 15.19
CA GLU A 51 0.14 -3.25 13.77
C GLU A 51 -1.33 -3.05 13.38
N ILE A 52 -2.26 -3.38 14.28
CA ILE A 52 -3.70 -3.20 14.08
C ILE A 52 -4.06 -1.73 14.30
N ASN A 53 -4.65 -1.12 13.29
CA ASN A 53 -5.08 0.26 13.31
C ASN A 53 -6.61 0.37 13.19
N SER A 54 -7.18 1.41 13.81
CA SER A 54 -8.63 1.64 13.82
C SER A 54 -9.11 2.70 12.82
N CYS A 55 -8.19 3.45 12.21
CA CYS A 55 -8.45 4.66 11.45
C CYS A 55 -8.01 4.56 9.98
N ALA A 56 -6.92 3.84 9.68
CA ALA A 56 -6.36 3.71 8.33
C ALA A 56 -6.69 2.35 7.69
N LEU A 57 -6.79 2.30 6.36
CA LEU A 57 -7.07 1.06 5.61
C LEU A 57 -5.82 0.18 5.46
N ALA A 58 -4.65 0.81 5.44
CA ALA A 58 -3.35 0.16 5.45
C ALA A 58 -2.41 0.89 6.42
N VAL A 59 -1.41 0.18 6.90
CA VAL A 59 -0.32 0.74 7.69
C VAL A 59 1.00 0.33 7.08
N LEU A 60 1.91 1.28 6.88
CA LEU A 60 3.28 0.96 6.52
C LEU A 60 4.13 0.79 7.78
N SER A 61 4.77 -0.36 7.89
CA SER A 61 5.74 -0.66 8.95
C SER A 61 7.10 -0.95 8.35
N LYS A 62 8.16 -0.47 9.00
CA LYS A 62 9.54 -0.71 8.58
C LYS A 62 10.12 -1.85 9.43
N GLY A 63 10.56 -2.91 8.78
CA GLY A 63 11.16 -4.07 9.45
C GLY A 63 12.58 -4.36 9.00
N MET A 64 13.28 -5.19 9.78
CA MET A 64 14.51 -5.85 9.34
C MET A 64 14.17 -7.31 9.02
N ARG A 65 14.20 -7.69 7.74
CA ARG A 65 14.13 -9.10 7.39
C ARG A 65 15.43 -9.76 7.84
N VAL A 66 15.36 -10.61 8.87
CA VAL A 66 16.46 -11.54 9.19
C VAL A 66 16.45 -12.60 8.09
N LEU A 67 17.03 -12.27 6.94
CA LEU A 67 17.29 -13.26 5.91
C LEU A 67 18.32 -14.22 6.51
N ASN A 68 17.86 -15.44 6.83
CA ASN A 68 18.69 -16.54 7.31
C ASN A 68 19.55 -17.14 6.19
N ASP A 69 19.95 -16.35 5.19
CA ASP A 69 20.76 -16.85 4.10
C ASP A 69 21.95 -15.95 3.79
N PHE A 70 23.05 -16.65 3.58
CA PHE A 70 24.43 -16.21 3.55
C PHE A 70 24.75 -15.35 2.31
N GLU A 71 24.09 -14.21 2.09
CA GLU A 71 24.49 -13.31 1.00
C GLU A 71 24.64 -11.85 1.43
N SER A 72 25.92 -11.52 1.65
CA SER A 72 26.57 -10.24 1.38
C SER A 72 26.22 -9.03 2.26
N LYS A 73 27.28 -8.59 2.94
CA LYS A 73 27.50 -7.28 3.58
C LYS A 73 27.40 -6.11 2.58
N THR A 74 26.23 -5.89 2.00
CA THR A 74 25.96 -4.77 1.09
C THR A 74 24.74 -4.02 1.57
N LYS A 75 24.98 -2.97 2.39
CA LYS A 75 24.06 -1.93 2.86
C LYS A 75 22.67 -2.45 3.26
N GLY A 76 22.38 -2.53 4.56
CA GLY A 76 21.04 -2.82 5.09
C GLY A 76 20.00 -2.01 4.32
N ARG A 77 19.25 -2.68 3.45
CA ARG A 77 18.16 -2.06 2.70
C ARG A 77 16.95 -2.09 3.60
N ASP A 78 16.26 -0.96 3.64
CA ASP A 78 15.02 -0.85 4.38
C ASP A 78 13.99 -1.81 3.77
N PHE A 79 13.34 -2.61 4.62
CA PHE A 79 12.28 -3.52 4.22
C PHE A 79 10.96 -3.01 4.76
N TYR A 80 9.92 -2.99 3.93
CA TYR A 80 8.62 -2.41 4.27
C TYR A 80 7.53 -3.48 4.32
N PHE A 81 6.62 -3.38 5.26
CA PHE A 81 5.43 -4.22 5.33
C PHE A 81 4.20 -3.36 5.08
N ILE A 82 3.40 -3.75 4.09
CA ILE A 82 2.07 -3.19 3.84
C ILE A 82 1.09 -3.99 4.70
N CYS A 83 0.68 -3.42 5.83
CA CYS A 83 -0.21 -4.05 6.79
C CYS A 83 -1.66 -3.66 6.52
N LEU A 84 -2.39 -4.50 5.79
CA LEU A 84 -3.79 -4.28 5.45
C LEU A 84 -4.71 -4.50 6.65
N GLN A 85 -5.63 -3.56 6.85
CA GLN A 85 -6.65 -3.65 7.87
C GLN A 85 -7.93 -4.27 7.27
N ASP A 86 -7.91 -5.59 7.02
CA ASP A 86 -8.99 -6.34 6.34
C ASP A 86 -10.37 -5.95 6.86
N HIS A 87 -10.51 -5.88 8.19
CA HIS A 87 -11.75 -5.56 8.87
C HIS A 87 -12.30 -4.16 8.54
N LEU A 88 -11.45 -3.17 8.28
CA LEU A 88 -11.86 -1.82 7.87
C LEU A 88 -12.20 -1.77 6.38
N ILE A 89 -11.43 -2.47 5.54
CA ILE A 89 -11.70 -2.59 4.11
C ILE A 89 -13.06 -3.27 3.89
N LEU A 90 -13.31 -4.40 4.55
CA LEU A 90 -14.59 -5.10 4.50
C LEU A 90 -15.73 -4.25 5.06
N ARG A 91 -15.47 -3.39 6.06
CA ARG A 91 -16.47 -2.47 6.59
C ARG A 91 -16.80 -1.35 5.60
N ALA A 92 -15.82 -0.82 4.90
CA ALA A 92 -16.01 0.17 3.85
C ALA A 92 -16.89 -0.40 2.73
N LEU A 93 -16.58 -1.61 2.25
CA LEU A 93 -17.37 -2.30 1.22
C LEU A 93 -18.81 -2.62 1.65
N LYS A 94 -19.03 -2.89 2.94
CA LYS A 94 -20.38 -3.10 3.48
C LYS A 94 -21.18 -1.81 3.62
N ARG A 95 -20.50 -0.70 3.90
CA ARG A 95 -21.13 0.61 4.06
C ARG A 95 -21.50 1.23 2.72
N ASP A 96 -20.75 0.91 1.69
CA ASP A 96 -20.83 1.54 0.38
C ASP A 96 -20.84 0.46 -0.72
N GLY A 97 -22.02 0.20 -1.25
CA GLY A 97 -22.24 -0.84 -2.27
C GLY A 97 -21.70 -0.48 -3.65
N ASP A 98 -21.32 0.79 -3.86
CA ASP A 98 -20.71 1.21 -5.10
C ASP A 98 -19.22 0.88 -5.13
N LEU A 99 -18.56 0.72 -3.98
CA LEU A 99 -17.19 0.23 -3.89
C LEU A 99 -17.07 -1.25 -4.32
N GLY A 100 -16.03 -1.54 -5.10
CA GLY A 100 -15.58 -2.91 -5.37
C GLY A 100 -14.31 -3.23 -4.58
N LEU A 101 -14.15 -4.49 -4.15
CA LEU A 101 -12.94 -4.92 -3.44
C LEU A 101 -11.68 -4.73 -4.31
N LEU A 102 -11.72 -5.20 -5.56
CA LEU A 102 -10.59 -5.08 -6.49
C LEU A 102 -10.15 -3.62 -6.71
N PRO A 103 -11.02 -2.67 -7.16
CA PRO A 103 -10.59 -1.29 -7.39
C PRO A 103 -10.15 -0.59 -6.10
N LEU A 104 -10.76 -0.91 -4.96
CA LEU A 104 -10.31 -0.37 -3.66
C LEU A 104 -8.92 -0.88 -3.28
N LEU A 105 -8.64 -2.17 -3.45
CA LEU A 105 -7.32 -2.74 -3.17
C LEU A 105 -6.25 -2.23 -4.13
N VAL A 106 -6.56 -2.11 -5.43
CA VAL A 106 -5.64 -1.52 -6.42
C VAL A 106 -5.28 -0.10 -6.02
N TYR A 107 -6.26 0.68 -5.57
CA TYR A 107 -6.04 2.03 -5.07
C TYR A 107 -5.14 2.05 -3.83
N ILE A 108 -5.48 1.25 -2.80
CA ILE A 108 -4.68 1.15 -1.56
C ILE A 108 -3.24 0.73 -1.90
N PHE A 109 -3.04 -0.35 -2.64
CA PHE A 109 -1.70 -0.83 -2.96
C PHE A 109 -0.90 0.17 -3.77
N THR A 110 -1.51 0.84 -4.75
CA THR A 110 -0.80 1.88 -5.53
C THR A 110 -0.34 3.01 -4.61
N HIS A 111 -1.18 3.43 -3.65
CA HIS A 111 -0.82 4.44 -2.66
C HIS A 111 0.39 4.01 -1.83
N GLU A 112 0.37 2.79 -1.29
CA GLU A 112 1.46 2.27 -0.46
C GLU A 112 2.75 2.02 -1.25
N LEU A 113 2.64 1.57 -2.50
CA LEU A 113 3.79 1.37 -3.37
C LEU A 113 4.46 2.70 -3.74
N VAL A 114 3.68 3.76 -3.97
CA VAL A 114 4.23 5.11 -4.19
C VAL A 114 4.99 5.57 -2.95
N HIS A 115 4.45 5.38 -1.74
CA HIS A 115 5.16 5.64 -0.48
C HIS A 115 6.50 4.90 -0.43
N ILE A 116 6.51 3.59 -0.65
CA ILE A 116 7.72 2.76 -0.63
C ILE A 116 8.77 3.26 -1.63
N VAL A 117 8.36 3.57 -2.87
CA VAL A 117 9.26 4.11 -3.91
C VAL A 117 9.87 5.44 -3.46
N ARG A 118 9.08 6.30 -2.84
CA ARG A 118 9.53 7.62 -2.38
C ARG A 118 10.47 7.52 -1.17
N PHE A 119 10.19 6.63 -0.22
CA PHE A 119 11.09 6.35 0.90
C PHE A 119 12.42 5.75 0.43
N CYS A 120 12.38 4.76 -0.46
CA CYS A 120 13.60 4.09 -0.96
C CYS A 120 14.51 5.00 -1.78
N ASN A 121 13.93 5.99 -2.48
CA ASN A 121 14.69 6.97 -3.24
C ASN A 121 15.14 8.18 -2.38
N PHE A 122 14.94 8.13 -1.06
CA PHE A 122 15.24 9.21 -0.10
C PHE A 122 14.54 10.54 -0.42
N PHE A 123 13.43 10.50 -1.15
CA PHE A 123 12.63 11.70 -1.38
C PHE A 123 11.94 12.18 -0.10
N GLN A 124 11.70 11.27 0.85
CA GLN A 124 11.15 11.56 2.16
C GLN A 124 11.76 10.62 3.22
N ARG A 125 11.93 11.10 4.46
CA ARG A 125 12.33 10.25 5.59
C ARG A 125 11.10 9.51 6.13
N PHE A 126 11.29 8.28 6.61
CA PHE A 126 10.19 7.48 7.19
C PHE A 126 9.67 8.09 8.51
N ASP A 127 10.58 8.66 9.31
CA ASP A 127 10.25 9.44 10.51
C ASP A 127 10.28 10.93 10.19
N VAL A 128 9.10 11.52 9.99
CA VAL A 128 8.91 12.96 9.73
C VAL A 128 7.88 13.56 10.68
N THR A 129 7.91 14.87 10.82
CA THR A 129 6.93 15.61 11.62
C THR A 129 5.53 15.50 11.02
N ASP A 130 4.49 15.72 11.82
CA ASP A 130 3.09 15.65 11.34
C ASP A 130 2.82 16.56 10.14
N LYS A 131 3.50 17.71 10.05
CA LYS A 131 3.36 18.65 8.93
C LYS A 131 3.95 18.07 7.64
N GLU A 132 5.16 17.54 7.70
CA GLU A 132 5.82 16.88 6.56
C GLU A 132 5.06 15.63 6.11
N ARG A 133 4.35 14.96 7.03
CA ARG A 133 3.46 13.84 6.71
C ARG A 133 2.27 14.28 5.86
N VAL A 134 1.62 15.41 6.18
CA VAL A 134 0.50 15.91 5.38
C VAL A 134 0.96 16.28 3.97
N GLU A 135 2.09 16.98 3.85
CA GLU A 135 2.67 17.35 2.55
C GLU A 135 3.02 16.11 1.72
N GLU A 136 3.57 15.07 2.35
CA GLU A 136 3.85 13.80 1.65
C GLU A 136 2.56 13.08 1.24
N GLU A 137 1.55 12.99 2.11
CA GLU A 137 0.27 12.36 1.75
C GLU A 137 -0.40 13.07 0.55
N GLU A 138 -0.33 14.40 0.46
CA GLU A 138 -0.82 15.14 -0.71
C GLU A 138 -0.09 14.74 -2.00
N VAL A 139 1.25 14.63 -1.94
CA VAL A 139 2.06 14.22 -3.10
C VAL A 139 1.78 12.78 -3.50
N VAL A 140 1.72 11.86 -2.54
CA VAL A 140 1.42 10.44 -2.79
C VAL A 140 0.03 10.31 -3.38
N HIS A 141 -0.96 10.99 -2.81
CA HIS A 141 -2.33 10.95 -3.29
C HIS A 141 -2.45 11.46 -4.73
N SER A 142 -1.84 12.61 -5.05
CA SER A 142 -1.80 13.14 -6.43
C SER A 142 -1.11 12.17 -7.39
N THR A 143 -0.03 11.52 -6.95
CA THR A 143 0.72 10.56 -7.76
C THR A 143 -0.11 9.30 -8.01
N THR A 144 -0.75 8.75 -6.99
CA THR A 144 -1.67 7.61 -7.08
C THR A 144 -2.80 7.91 -8.06
N TYR A 145 -3.41 9.09 -7.98
CA TYR A 145 -4.43 9.53 -8.92
C TYR A 145 -3.89 9.57 -10.36
N ASP A 146 -2.71 10.15 -10.57
CA ASP A 146 -2.09 10.25 -11.90
C ASP A 146 -1.69 8.89 -12.50
N ILE A 147 -1.36 7.91 -11.67
CA ILE A 147 -1.11 6.52 -12.07
C ILE A 147 -2.42 5.86 -12.49
N LEU A 148 -3.43 5.93 -11.63
CA LEU A 148 -4.66 5.15 -11.75
C LEU A 148 -5.67 5.73 -12.73
N LYS A 149 -5.70 7.05 -12.96
CA LYS A 149 -6.58 7.67 -13.97
C LYS A 149 -6.32 7.18 -15.40
N LYS A 150 -5.17 6.55 -15.64
CA LYS A 150 -4.80 5.98 -16.96
C LYS A 150 -5.32 4.54 -17.13
N PHE A 151 -5.81 3.91 -16.06
CA PHE A 151 -6.33 2.56 -16.07
C PHE A 151 -7.85 2.55 -16.23
N SER A 152 -8.34 1.78 -17.21
CA SER A 152 -9.77 1.55 -17.39
C SER A 152 -10.25 0.39 -16.51
N LEU A 153 -10.23 0.57 -15.19
CA LEU A 153 -10.79 -0.40 -14.25
C LEU A 153 -12.18 0.06 -13.80
N SER A 154 -13.16 -0.83 -13.90
CA SER A 154 -14.54 -0.52 -13.49
C SER A 154 -14.59 -0.07 -12.03
N LYS A 155 -15.33 1.01 -11.76
CA LYS A 155 -15.52 1.62 -10.43
C LYS A 155 -14.25 2.23 -9.80
N LEU A 156 -13.13 2.29 -10.52
CA LEU A 156 -11.91 2.92 -10.01
C LEU A 156 -12.07 4.44 -9.89
N ASP A 157 -12.74 5.09 -10.85
CA ASP A 157 -13.04 6.52 -10.78
C ASP A 157 -13.81 6.89 -9.50
N TYR A 158 -14.78 6.04 -9.13
CA TYR A 158 -15.53 6.21 -7.88
C TYR A 158 -14.62 6.10 -6.65
N VAL A 159 -13.68 5.15 -6.63
CA VAL A 159 -12.71 5.03 -5.53
C VAL A 159 -11.82 6.26 -5.44
N LEU A 160 -11.32 6.75 -6.58
CA LEU A 160 -10.48 7.95 -6.64
C LEU A 160 -11.22 9.17 -6.08
N ASP A 161 -12.48 9.37 -6.46
CA ASP A 161 -13.31 10.47 -5.97
C ASP A 161 -13.66 10.32 -4.48
N ALA A 162 -14.05 9.11 -4.06
CA ALA A 162 -14.46 8.83 -2.68
C ALA A 162 -13.32 8.95 -1.68
N TYR A 163 -12.08 8.68 -2.09
CA TYR A 163 -10.90 8.69 -1.20
C TYR A 163 -10.00 9.91 -1.37
N GLN A 164 -10.42 10.93 -2.13
CA GLN A 164 -9.58 12.09 -2.50
C GLN A 164 -9.00 12.90 -1.32
N GLY A 165 -9.54 12.74 -0.12
CA GLY A 165 -9.09 13.40 1.11
C GLY A 165 -9.14 12.53 2.37
N HIS A 166 -9.18 11.21 2.22
CA HIS A 166 -9.24 10.28 3.36
C HIS A 166 -7.86 9.81 3.79
N ARG A 167 -7.68 9.59 5.09
CA ARG A 167 -6.48 8.95 5.65
C ARG A 167 -6.48 7.46 5.28
N ILE A 168 -5.74 7.12 4.23
CA ILE A 168 -5.65 5.74 3.72
C ILE A 168 -4.53 4.98 4.44
N CYS A 169 -3.41 5.67 4.68
CA CYS A 169 -2.22 5.12 5.31
C CYS A 169 -1.94 5.76 6.67
N GLU A 170 -1.45 4.96 7.61
CA GLU A 170 -0.67 5.44 8.75
C GLU A 170 0.70 4.75 8.76
N ILE A 171 1.73 5.42 9.28
CA ILE A 171 3.07 4.83 9.40
C ILE A 171 3.27 4.44 10.87
N ALA A 172 3.54 3.15 11.11
CA ALA A 172 3.89 2.63 12.43
C ALA A 172 5.37 2.89 12.73
N VAL A 173 5.63 3.52 13.89
CA VAL A 173 6.98 3.81 14.41
C VAL A 173 7.39 2.72 15.40
#